data_AF-A0A2R6KLU1-F1
#
_entry.id   AF-A0A2R6KLU1-F1
#
_cell.length_a   1.000
_cell.length_b   1.000
_cell.length_c   1.000
_cell.angle_alpha   90.00
_cell.angle_beta   90.00
_cell.angle_gamma   90.00
#
_symmetry.space_group_name_H-M   'P 1'
#
loop_
_entity.id
_entity.type
_entity.pdbx_description
1 polymer ?
#
loop_
_entity_poly.entity_id
_entity_poly.type
_entity_poly.pdbx_seq_one_letter_code
_entity_poly.pdbx_strand_id
1 'polypeptide(L)'
;MTSRVASVGDHLATNHPEYRRGVYRVVGTDNQRLTLLLVGDSGGKRIHTGLVISVDRSTLDSFEPAEQPLPDRSVTETVLSGLSIGYWSLRANARQLRVRPIRTAAVAVLLAGGLLLDRLDLVPEIVASAAVVTGSVLVVLVATGRLG
;
A
#
# COMPACT_ATOMS: atom_id res chain seq x y z
N MET A 1 -42.10 -11.46 -5.88
CA MET A 1 -40.71 -11.84 -6.19
C MET A 1 -40.01 -10.60 -6.72
N THR A 2 -39.24 -9.92 -5.88
CA THR A 2 -38.58 -8.65 -6.23
C THR A 2 -37.21 -8.99 -6.78
N SER A 3 -37.01 -8.90 -8.10
CA SER A 3 -35.73 -9.18 -8.73
C SER A 3 -34.68 -8.19 -8.21
N ARG A 4 -33.59 -8.70 -7.62
CA ARG A 4 -32.47 -7.90 -7.11
C ARG A 4 -31.74 -7.26 -8.30
N VAL A 5 -31.74 -5.93 -8.39
CA VAL A 5 -31.05 -5.21 -9.47
C VAL A 5 -29.64 -4.87 -8.99
N ALA A 6 -28.63 -5.50 -9.59
CA ALA A 6 -27.22 -5.15 -9.39
C ALA A 6 -26.70 -4.40 -10.62
N SER A 7 -25.88 -3.38 -10.37
CA SER A 7 -25.35 -2.42 -11.34
C SER A 7 -23.83 -2.45 -11.39
N VAL A 8 -23.25 -1.97 -12.48
CA VAL A 8 -21.78 -1.90 -12.61
C VAL A 8 -21.21 -1.02 -11.50
N GLY A 9 -20.24 -1.56 -10.76
CA GLY A 9 -19.63 -0.92 -9.59
C GLY A 9 -20.10 -1.49 -8.26
N ASP A 10 -21.24 -2.18 -8.21
CA ASP A 10 -21.73 -2.81 -6.99
C ASP A 10 -20.82 -3.95 -6.54
N HIS A 11 -20.80 -4.19 -5.23
CA HIS A 11 -20.02 -5.24 -4.62
C HIS A 11 -20.95 -6.31 -4.05
N LEU A 12 -20.61 -7.56 -4.30
CA LEU A 12 -21.40 -8.73 -3.94
C LEU A 12 -20.49 -9.77 -3.30
N ALA A 13 -20.93 -10.39 -2.22
CA ALA A 13 -20.29 -11.55 -1.62
C ALA A 13 -21.13 -12.80 -1.87
N THR A 14 -20.47 -13.94 -2.00
CA THR A 14 -21.16 -15.24 -2.07
C THR A 14 -20.45 -16.28 -1.23
N ASN A 15 -21.26 -17.16 -0.65
CA ASN A 15 -20.84 -18.39 0.01
C ASN A 15 -21.20 -19.63 -0.82
N HIS A 16 -21.71 -19.44 -2.05
CA HIS A 16 -22.13 -20.52 -2.93
C HIS A 16 -20.92 -21.44 -3.25
N PRO A 17 -21.07 -22.77 -3.12
CA PRO A 17 -19.94 -23.70 -3.17
C PRO A 17 -19.23 -23.74 -4.54
N GLU A 18 -19.94 -23.36 -5.60
CA GLU A 18 -19.39 -23.34 -6.98
C GLU A 18 -18.49 -22.13 -7.25
N TYR A 19 -18.54 -21.10 -6.39
CA TYR A 19 -17.75 -19.88 -6.56
C TYR A 19 -16.73 -19.74 -5.45
N ARG A 20 -15.59 -19.13 -5.79
CA ARG A 20 -14.57 -18.82 -4.79
C ARG A 20 -15.17 -17.84 -3.78
N ARG A 21 -15.00 -18.10 -2.48
CA ARG A 21 -15.45 -17.18 -1.43
C ARG A 21 -14.67 -15.86 -1.52
N GLY A 22 -15.39 -14.76 -1.37
CA GLY A 22 -14.82 -13.41 -1.35
C GLY A 22 -15.79 -12.36 -1.87
N VAL A 23 -15.27 -11.15 -2.07
CA VAL A 23 -16.02 -9.99 -2.54
C VAL A 23 -15.77 -9.80 -4.04
N TYR A 24 -16.86 -9.77 -4.79
CA TYR A 24 -16.89 -9.56 -6.22
C TYR A 24 -17.40 -8.16 -6.55
N ARG A 25 -16.80 -7.50 -7.53
CA ARG A 25 -17.29 -6.26 -8.11
C ARG A 25 -18.00 -6.54 -9.42
N VAL A 26 -19.19 -5.99 -9.61
CA VAL A 26 -19.89 -6.03 -10.90
C VAL A 26 -19.13 -5.16 -11.89
N VAL A 27 -18.63 -5.76 -12.96
CA VAL A 27 -17.87 -5.06 -14.01
C VAL A 27 -18.62 -5.01 -15.34
N GLY A 28 -19.69 -5.80 -15.48
CA GLY A 28 -20.56 -5.78 -16.64
C GLY A 28 -21.94 -6.34 -16.31
N THR A 29 -22.96 -5.81 -16.97
CA THR A 29 -24.33 -6.27 -16.89
C THR A 29 -24.89 -6.44 -18.29
N ASP A 30 -25.38 -7.62 -18.60
CA ASP A 30 -26.18 -7.94 -19.78
C ASP A 30 -27.63 -8.21 -19.35
N ASN A 31 -28.57 -8.40 -20.29
CA ASN A 31 -29.97 -8.71 -20.01
C ASN A 31 -30.15 -10.03 -19.23
N GLN A 32 -29.28 -11.03 -19.45
CA GLN A 32 -29.40 -12.33 -18.78
C GLN A 32 -28.31 -12.58 -17.73
N ARG A 33 -27.16 -11.93 -17.86
CA ARG A 33 -25.95 -12.27 -17.08
C ARG A 33 -25.25 -11.05 -16.48
N LEU A 34 -24.49 -11.30 -15.41
CA LEU A 34 -23.57 -10.33 -14.82
C LEU A 34 -22.15 -10.87 -14.90
N THR A 35 -21.21 -9.98 -15.19
CA THR A 35 -19.78 -10.25 -15.14
C THR A 35 -19.23 -9.69 -13.84
N LEU A 36 -18.63 -10.57 -13.05
CA LEU A 36 -18.15 -10.29 -11.70
C LEU A 36 -16.63 -10.50 -11.63
N LEU A 37 -15.91 -9.51 -11.10
CA LEU A 37 -14.48 -9.58 -10.85
C LEU A 37 -14.24 -9.80 -9.35
N LEU A 38 -13.47 -10.82 -8.97
CA LEU A 38 -13.06 -11.01 -7.59
C LEU A 38 -12.06 -9.93 -7.18
N VAL A 39 -12.44 -9.11 -6.20
CA VAL A 39 -11.65 -7.95 -5.72
C VAL A 39 -11.30 -8.03 -4.24
N GLY A 40 -11.94 -8.93 -3.48
CA GLY A 40 -11.65 -9.15 -2.07
C GLY A 40 -11.68 -10.61 -1.67
N ASP A 41 -10.90 -11.00 -0.67
CA ASP A 41 -10.99 -12.33 -0.05
C ASP A 41 -12.18 -12.44 0.91
N SER A 42 -12.34 -13.61 1.55
CA SER A 42 -13.42 -13.86 2.53
C SER A 42 -13.30 -13.04 3.82
N GLY A 43 -12.15 -12.41 4.07
CA GLY A 43 -11.92 -11.52 5.20
C GLY A 43 -12.14 -10.04 4.87
N GLY A 44 -12.61 -9.71 3.67
CA GLY A 44 -12.82 -8.33 3.22
C GLY A 44 -11.53 -7.59 2.82
N LYS A 45 -10.41 -8.31 2.69
CA LYS A 45 -9.13 -7.75 2.26
C LYS A 45 -9.09 -7.66 0.73
N ARG A 46 -8.55 -6.57 0.17
CA ARG A 46 -8.41 -6.42 -1.28
C ARG A 46 -7.42 -7.44 -1.86
N ILE A 47 -7.77 -8.05 -2.99
CA ILE A 47 -6.92 -8.99 -3.73
C ILE A 47 -6.90 -8.67 -5.23
N HIS A 48 -5.80 -9.02 -5.89
CA HIS A 48 -5.57 -8.77 -7.32
C HIS A 48 -5.43 -10.09 -8.09
N THR A 49 -6.46 -10.94 -8.08
CA THR A 49 -6.40 -12.24 -8.76
C THR A 49 -6.69 -12.17 -10.25
N GLY A 50 -7.40 -11.12 -10.71
CA GLY A 50 -7.91 -11.05 -12.08
C GLY A 50 -9.00 -12.09 -12.38
N LEU A 51 -9.53 -12.78 -11.36
CA LEU A 51 -10.55 -13.81 -11.55
C LEU A 51 -11.89 -13.16 -11.92
N VAL A 52 -12.39 -13.48 -13.11
CA VAL A 52 -13.68 -13.02 -13.61
C VAL A 52 -14.61 -14.22 -13.77
N ILE A 53 -15.84 -14.10 -13.27
CA ILE A 53 -16.91 -15.08 -13.45
C ILE A 53 -18.11 -14.42 -14.12
N SER A 54 -18.89 -15.21 -14.85
CA SER A 54 -20.20 -14.79 -15.36
C SER A 54 -21.29 -15.59 -14.69
N VAL A 55 -22.27 -14.90 -14.13
CA VAL A 55 -23.40 -15.49 -13.39
C VAL A 55 -24.72 -15.07 -14.02
N ASP A 56 -25.64 -16.02 -14.09
CA ASP A 56 -27.01 -15.75 -14.54
C ASP A 56 -27.76 -14.91 -13.49
N ARG A 57 -28.64 -14.03 -13.96
CA ARG A 57 -29.45 -13.17 -13.07
C ARG A 57 -30.31 -13.95 -12.09
N SER A 58 -30.68 -15.19 -12.40
CA SER A 58 -31.41 -16.07 -11.47
C SER A 58 -30.54 -16.58 -10.31
N THR A 59 -29.22 -16.60 -10.49
CA THR A 59 -28.26 -17.06 -9.47
C THR A 59 -27.84 -15.93 -8.52
N LEU A 60 -28.18 -14.67 -8.84
CA LEU A 60 -27.92 -13.50 -7.99
C LEU A 60 -28.55 -13.61 -6.60
N ASP A 61 -29.61 -14.39 -6.43
CA ASP A 61 -30.21 -14.63 -5.11
C ASP A 61 -29.26 -15.35 -4.15
N SER A 62 -28.19 -15.97 -4.67
CA SER A 62 -27.10 -16.58 -3.87
C SER A 62 -25.96 -15.59 -3.56
N PHE A 63 -26.11 -14.33 -3.94
CA PHE A 63 -25.15 -13.25 -3.71
C PHE A 63 -25.78 -12.16 -2.84
N GLU A 64 -25.04 -11.74 -1.82
CA GLU A 64 -25.44 -10.67 -0.92
C GLU A 64 -24.64 -9.39 -1.21
N PRO A 65 -25.24 -8.19 -1.10
CA PRO A 65 -24.51 -6.93 -1.14
C PRO A 65 -23.36 -6.94 -0.13
N ALA A 66 -22.19 -6.50 -0.58
CA ALA A 66 -20.99 -6.42 0.22
C ALA A 66 -20.44 -5.00 0.22
N GLU A 67 -19.73 -4.64 1.29
CA GLU A 67 -18.95 -3.40 1.30
C GLU A 67 -17.73 -3.51 0.38
N GLN A 68 -17.25 -2.36 -0.09
CA GLN A 68 -16.02 -2.29 -0.87
C GLN A 68 -14.83 -2.76 -0.02
N PRO A 69 -13.99 -3.70 -0.51
CA PRO A 69 -12.80 -4.13 0.21
C PRO A 69 -11.86 -2.96 0.48
N LEU A 70 -11.38 -2.86 1.71
CA LEU A 70 -10.46 -1.81 2.11
C LEU A 70 -9.10 -2.03 1.41
N PRO A 71 -8.44 -0.96 0.92
CA PRO A 71 -7.08 -1.06 0.43
C PRO A 71 -6.17 -1.53 1.57
N ASP A 72 -5.17 -2.36 1.23
CA ASP A 72 -4.13 -2.80 2.15
C ASP A 72 -3.43 -1.57 2.74
N ARG A 73 -3.88 -1.12 3.92
CA ARG A 73 -3.14 -0.19 4.77
C ARG A 73 -2.39 -1.01 5.80
N SER A 74 -1.52 -1.92 5.34
CA SER A 74 -0.57 -2.53 6.25
C SER A 74 0.53 -1.51 6.54
N VAL A 75 0.70 -1.16 7.81
CA VAL A 75 1.75 -0.23 8.27
C VAL A 75 3.12 -0.72 7.81
N THR A 76 3.31 -2.04 7.79
CA THR A 76 4.52 -2.73 7.32
C THR A 76 4.83 -2.46 5.85
N GLU A 77 3.83 -2.46 4.96
CA GLU A 77 4.02 -2.18 3.53
C GLU A 77 4.31 -0.70 3.25
N THR A 78 3.79 0.19 4.10
CA THR A 78 4.15 1.61 4.08
C THR A 78 5.64 1.82 4.40
N VAL A 79 6.16 1.10 5.40
CA VAL A 79 7.59 1.12 5.78
C VAL A 79 8.45 0.56 4.66
N LEU A 80 8.09 -0.61 4.10
CA LEU A 80 8.84 -1.23 3.00
C LEU A 80 8.84 -0.38 1.72
N SER A 81 7.70 0.22 1.39
CA SER A 81 7.60 1.15 0.27
C SER A 81 8.49 2.38 0.48
N GLY A 82 8.53 2.94 1.69
CA GLY A 82 9.41 4.06 2.05
C GLY A 82 10.89 3.75 1.83
N LEU A 83 11.34 2.54 2.19
CA LEU A 83 12.71 2.09 1.94
C LEU A 83 13.03 2.01 0.45
N SER A 84 12.09 1.52 -0.36
CA SER A 84 12.27 1.44 -1.83
C SER A 84 12.41 2.83 -2.46
N ILE A 85 11.57 3.78 -2.04
CA ILE A 85 11.60 5.17 -2.50
C ILE A 85 12.94 5.82 -2.10
N GLY A 86 13.40 5.57 -0.88
CA GLY A 86 14.72 6.01 -0.40
C GLY A 86 15.86 5.47 -1.27
N TYR A 87 15.88 4.17 -1.52
CA TYR A 87 16.89 3.52 -2.36
C TYR A 87 16.96 4.11 -3.78
N TRP A 88 15.81 4.26 -4.44
CA TRP A 88 15.75 4.82 -5.80
C TRP A 88 16.17 6.29 -5.84
N SER A 89 15.77 7.09 -4.85
CA SER A 89 16.19 8.49 -4.73
C SER A 89 17.70 8.63 -4.52
N LEU A 90 18.29 7.81 -3.64
CA LEU A 90 19.74 7.75 -3.43
C LEU A 90 20.49 7.35 -4.70
N ARG A 91 19.97 6.34 -5.41
CA ARG A 91 20.58 5.88 -6.67
C ARG A 91 20.52 6.95 -7.76
N ALA A 92 19.39 7.61 -7.93
CA ALA A 92 19.22 8.68 -8.91
C ALA A 92 20.14 9.89 -8.63
N ASN A 93 20.38 10.19 -7.35
CA ASN A 93 21.19 11.33 -6.92
C ASN A 93 22.64 10.97 -6.55
N ALA A 94 23.08 9.74 -6.87
CA ALA A 94 24.42 9.25 -6.51
C ALA A 94 25.56 10.12 -7.05
N ARG A 95 25.38 10.76 -8.21
CA ARG A 95 26.36 11.67 -8.79
C ARG A 95 26.54 12.96 -7.98
N GLN A 96 25.46 13.50 -7.40
CA GLN A 96 25.54 14.69 -6.55
C GLN A 96 26.18 14.37 -5.19
N LEU A 97 25.89 13.19 -4.63
CA LEU A 97 26.53 12.71 -3.40
C LEU A 97 28.05 12.55 -3.55
N ARG A 98 28.53 12.11 -4.73
CA ARG A 98 29.97 11.99 -5.03
C ARG A 98 30.70 13.33 -5.16
N VAL A 99 30.01 14.40 -5.54
CA VAL A 99 30.61 15.73 -5.70
C VAL A 99 30.76 16.46 -4.35
N ARG A 100 30.04 16.02 -3.30
CA ARG A 100 30.04 16.67 -1.97
C ARG A 100 30.34 15.69 -0.83
N PRO A 101 31.51 15.03 -0.83
CA PRO A 101 31.81 13.91 0.06
C PRO A 101 31.77 14.25 1.56
N ILE A 102 32.25 15.45 1.94
CA ILE A 102 32.29 15.87 3.36
C ILE A 102 30.87 16.08 3.91
N ARG A 103 29.96 16.68 3.13
CA ARG A 103 28.57 16.91 3.57
C ARG A 103 27.79 15.59 3.63
N THR A 104 27.97 14.72 2.64
CA THR A 104 27.41 13.37 2.65
C THR A 104 27.88 12.58 3.87
N ALA A 105 29.17 12.64 4.20
CA ALA A 105 29.73 11.97 5.37
C ALA A 105 29.17 12.54 6.68
N ALA A 106 29.09 13.86 6.83
CA ALA A 106 28.53 14.50 8.02
C ALA A 106 27.08 14.08 8.28
N VAL A 107 26.25 14.04 7.23
CA VAL A 107 24.85 13.64 7.35
C VAL A 107 24.72 12.12 7.62
N ALA A 108 25.56 11.29 6.99
CA ALA A 108 25.60 9.86 7.27
C ALA A 108 26.02 9.56 8.72
N VAL A 109 26.99 10.29 9.25
CA VAL A 109 27.44 10.19 10.65
C VAL A 109 26.33 10.64 11.61
N LEU A 110 25.60 11.71 11.29
CA LEU A 110 24.45 12.15 12.10
C LEU A 110 23.34 11.09 12.14
N LEU A 111 22.99 10.50 10.99
CA LEU A 111 21.99 9.43 10.91
C LEU A 111 22.42 8.15 11.63
N ALA A 112 23.65 7.70 11.38
CA ALA A 112 24.20 6.51 12.02
C ALA A 112 24.38 6.72 13.53
N GLY A 113 24.80 7.92 13.93
CA GLY A 113 24.92 8.33 15.32
C GLY A 113 23.58 8.31 16.05
N GLY A 114 22.53 8.90 15.46
CA GLY A 114 21.18 8.88 16.04
C GLY A 114 20.63 7.46 16.23
N LEU A 115 20.81 6.59 15.23
CA LEU A 115 20.41 5.18 15.33
C LEU A 115 21.23 4.40 16.36
N LEU A 116 22.53 4.67 16.47
CA LEU A 116 23.41 4.00 17.41
C LEU A 116 23.15 4.45 18.86
N LEU A 117 22.92 5.74 19.06
CA LEU A 117 22.58 6.35 20.36
C LEU A 117 21.25 5.81 20.92
N ASP A 118 20.24 5.65 20.06
CA ASP A 118 18.97 5.00 20.38
C ASP A 118 19.16 3.53 20.79
N ARG A 119 19.93 2.78 19.99
CA ARG A 119 20.17 1.35 20.22
C ARG A 119 20.96 1.04 21.49
N LEU A 120 21.82 1.97 21.91
CA LEU A 120 22.63 1.83 23.11
C LEU A 120 21.96 2.46 24.34
N ASP A 121 20.75 3.01 24.20
CA ASP A 121 19.98 3.69 25.25
C ASP A 121 20.81 4.78 25.96
N LEU A 122 21.68 5.44 25.20
CA LEU A 122 22.67 6.41 25.73
C LEU A 122 22.05 7.80 25.97
N VAL A 123 20.88 8.06 25.39
CA VAL A 123 20.20 9.36 25.42
C VAL A 123 18.69 9.16 25.46
N PRO A 124 17.93 10.14 26.00
CA PRO A 124 16.47 10.06 26.03
C PRO A 124 15.88 9.81 24.63
N GLU A 125 14.86 8.96 24.55
CA GLU A 125 14.16 8.57 23.31
C GLU A 125 13.75 9.77 22.44
N ILE A 126 13.33 10.88 23.07
CA ILE A 126 12.99 12.14 22.40
C ILE A 126 14.19 12.74 21.66
N VAL A 127 15.38 12.70 22.26
CA VAL A 127 16.62 13.24 21.69
C VAL A 127 17.08 12.38 20.51
N ALA A 128 17.03 11.06 20.67
CA ALA A 128 17.36 10.13 19.60
C ALA A 128 16.38 10.26 18.41
N SER A 129 15.08 10.31 18.69
CA SER A 129 14.03 10.50 17.69
C SER A 129 14.18 11.82 16.94
N ALA A 130 14.43 12.92 17.66
CA ALA A 130 14.65 14.23 17.05
C ALA A 130 15.89 14.23 16.13
N ALA A 131 16.97 13.55 16.54
CA ALA A 131 18.17 13.41 15.72
C ALA A 131 17.92 12.60 14.45
N VAL A 132 17.16 11.50 14.52
CA VAL A 132 16.79 10.68 13.35
C VAL A 132 15.92 11.47 12.37
N VAL A 133 14.91 12.18 12.87
CA VAL A 133 14.04 13.03 12.03
C VAL A 133 14.85 14.13 11.37
N THR A 134 15.69 14.83 12.14
CA THR A 134 16.53 15.92 11.63
C THR A 134 17.54 15.41 10.59
N GLY A 135 18.20 14.28 10.86
CA GLY A 135 19.14 13.65 9.93
C GLY A 135 18.46 13.22 8.62
N SER A 136 17.24 12.69 8.71
CA SER A 136 16.46 12.29 7.53
C SER A 136 16.11 13.48 6.64
N VAL A 137 15.68 14.60 7.24
CA VAL A 137 15.39 15.84 6.51
C VAL A 137 16.66 16.40 5.86
N LEU A 138 17.79 16.40 6.58
CA LEU A 138 19.07 16.87 6.04
C LEU A 138 19.58 16.01 4.87
N VAL A 139 19.39 14.68 4.90
CA VAL A 139 19.68 13.81 3.74
C VAL A 139 18.90 14.26 2.52
N VAL A 140 17.59 14.49 2.66
CA VAL A 140 16.75 14.92 1.54
C VAL A 140 17.22 16.26 1.00
N LEU A 141 17.53 17.22 1.85
CA LEU A 141 18.00 18.55 1.44
C LEU A 141 19.37 18.51 0.74
N VAL A 142 20.27 17.63 1.16
CA VAL A 142 21.57 17.42 0.51
C VAL A 142 21.40 16.67 -0.82
N ALA A 143 20.59 15.61 -0.85
CA ALA A 143 20.35 14.80 -2.03
C ALA A 143 19.58 15.54 -3.13
N THR A 144 18.80 16.57 -2.78
CA THR A 144 18.06 17.42 -3.72
C THR A 144 18.81 18.70 -4.11
N GLY A 145 20.00 18.95 -3.56
CA GLY A 145 20.81 20.13 -3.87
C GLY A 145 20.30 21.45 -3.29
N ARG A 146 19.30 21.43 -2.41
CA ARG A 146 18.71 22.63 -1.78
C ARG A 146 19.59 23.25 -0.70
N LEU A 147 20.50 22.48 -0.10
CA LEU A 147 21.60 23.00 0.72
C LEU A 147 22.80 23.29 -0.18
N GLY A 148 22.81 24.48 -0.80
CA GLY A 148 23.89 25.05 -1.61
C GLY A 148 25.13 25.37 -0.79
#